data_AF-A0A961WDJ4-F1
#
_entry.id   AF-A0A961WDJ4-F1
#
_cell.length_a   1.000
_cell.length_b   1.000
_cell.length_c   1.000
_cell.angle_alpha   90.00
_cell.angle_beta   90.00
_cell.angle_gamma   90.00
#
_symmetry.space_group_name_H-M   'P 1'
#
loop_
_entity.id
_entity.type
_entity.pdbx_description
1 polymer ?
#
loop_
_entity_poly.entity_id
_entity_poly.type
_entity_poly.pdbx_seq_one_letter_code
_entity_poly.pdbx_strand_id
1 'polypeptide(L)'
;MTLDGFDDPMFAGLPQAADLRVYLEQGQHRNHFLTALLENDLFEAVGRADAANLAALAEYCSWLNTYAPRMAYGSRERVAAWIAHRGLSGLDQPGRD
;
A
#
# COMPACT_ATOMS: atom_id res chain seq x y z
N MET A 1 -8.88 7.49 3.08
CA MET A 1 -8.17 7.93 1.87
C MET A 1 -9.00 9.02 1.23
N THR A 2 -8.45 10.23 1.07
CA THR A 2 -9.09 11.27 0.26
C THR A 2 -8.93 10.89 -1.22
N LEU A 3 -9.92 11.19 -2.06
CA LEU A 3 -9.86 10.93 -3.51
C LEU A 3 -8.59 11.54 -4.14
N ASP A 4 -8.10 12.63 -3.57
CA ASP A 4 -6.93 13.38 -4.03
C ASP A 4 -5.59 12.69 -3.77
N GLY A 5 -5.55 11.64 -2.93
CA GLY A 5 -4.28 11.02 -2.52
C GLY A 5 -3.52 10.35 -3.68
N PHE A 6 -4.23 9.81 -4.68
CA PHE A 6 -3.60 9.20 -5.85
C PHE A 6 -3.12 10.22 -6.89
N ASP A 7 -3.70 11.43 -6.88
CA ASP A 7 -3.29 12.53 -7.76
C ASP A 7 -2.11 13.34 -7.18
N ASP A 8 -1.70 13.03 -5.95
CA ASP A 8 -0.55 13.63 -5.30
C ASP A 8 0.75 13.30 -6.07
N PRO A 9 1.61 14.30 -6.37
CA PRO A 9 2.83 14.09 -7.14
C PRO A 9 3.81 13.12 -6.45
N MET A 10 3.77 13.02 -5.12
CA MET A 10 4.52 12.01 -4.37
C MET A 10 4.09 10.61 -4.77
N PHE A 11 2.77 10.36 -4.90
CA PHE A 11 2.27 9.06 -5.36
C PHE A 11 2.71 8.74 -6.77
N ALA A 12 2.54 9.71 -7.69
CA ALA A 12 2.88 9.55 -9.09
C ALA A 12 4.39 9.26 -9.32
N GLY A 13 5.24 9.74 -8.40
CA GLY A 13 6.69 9.50 -8.43
C GLY A 13 7.13 8.14 -7.87
N LEU A 14 6.26 7.36 -7.23
CA LEU A 14 6.65 6.07 -6.64
C LEU A 14 6.90 5.02 -7.73
N PRO A 15 8.03 4.27 -7.67
CA PRO A 15 8.36 3.26 -8.70
C PRO A 15 7.26 2.21 -8.91
N GLN A 16 6.57 1.82 -7.84
CA GLN A 16 5.48 0.84 -7.82
C GLN A 16 4.11 1.47 -7.55
N ALA A 17 3.89 2.73 -7.93
CA ALA A 17 2.62 3.44 -7.70
C ALA A 17 1.40 2.65 -8.22
N ALA A 18 1.52 2.05 -9.41
CA ALA A 18 0.43 1.27 -10.02
C ALA A 18 0.05 0.03 -9.19
N ASP A 19 1.04 -0.73 -8.73
CA ASP A 19 0.80 -1.91 -7.89
C ASP A 19 0.26 -1.52 -6.51
N LEU A 20 0.78 -0.44 -5.92
CA LEU A 20 0.28 0.09 -4.65
C LEU A 20 -1.18 0.56 -4.78
N ARG A 21 -1.55 1.18 -5.90
CA ARG A 21 -2.94 1.56 -6.20
C ARG A 21 -3.85 0.34 -6.27
N VAL A 22 -3.46 -0.68 -7.04
CA VAL A 22 -4.23 -1.93 -7.16
C VAL A 22 -4.43 -2.59 -5.79
N TYR A 23 -3.40 -2.60 -4.95
CA TYR A 23 -3.49 -3.09 -3.58
C TYR A 23 -4.50 -2.30 -2.75
N LEU A 24 -4.43 -0.98 -2.78
CA LEU A 24 -5.32 -0.12 -1.99
C LEU A 24 -6.77 -0.21 -2.48
N GLU A 25 -6.99 -0.18 -3.79
CA GLU A 25 -8.33 -0.21 -4.38
C GLU A 25 -8.99 -1.59 -4.28
N GLN A 26 -8.23 -2.67 -4.49
CA GLN A 26 -8.79 -4.01 -4.73
C GLN A 26 -8.32 -5.07 -3.73
N GLY A 27 -7.39 -4.74 -2.84
CA GLY A 27 -6.80 -5.71 -1.91
C GLY A 27 -5.96 -6.78 -2.62
N GLN A 28 -5.43 -6.50 -3.80
CA GLN A 28 -4.58 -7.45 -4.54
C GLN A 28 -3.13 -6.97 -4.54
N HIS A 29 -2.20 -7.81 -4.08
CA HIS A 29 -0.77 -7.51 -4.16
C HIS A 29 -0.07 -8.52 -5.08
N ARG A 30 0.92 -8.07 -5.84
CA ARG A 30 1.72 -8.92 -6.75
C ARG A 30 3.22 -8.80 -6.51
N ASN A 31 3.62 -7.98 -5.54
CA ASN A 31 4.98 -7.51 -5.40
C ASN A 31 5.51 -7.75 -3.98
N HIS A 32 6.62 -8.46 -3.88
CA HIS A 32 7.20 -8.83 -2.60
C HIS A 32 7.82 -7.65 -1.83
N PHE A 33 8.38 -6.64 -2.52
CA PHE A 33 8.85 -5.42 -1.88
C PHE A 33 7.68 -4.67 -1.22
N LEU A 34 6.62 -4.42 -1.98
CA LEU A 34 5.43 -3.75 -1.44
C LEU A 34 4.81 -4.53 -0.29
N THR A 35 4.79 -5.87 -0.36
CA THR A 35 4.27 -6.71 0.73
C THR A 35 5.05 -6.45 2.01
N ALA A 36 6.38 -6.56 1.97
CA ALA A 36 7.22 -6.31 3.15
C ALA A 36 7.08 -4.87 3.68
N LEU A 37 7.05 -3.88 2.78
CA LEU A 37 6.82 -2.47 3.12
C LEU A 37 5.48 -2.27 3.85
N LEU A 38 4.39 -2.81 3.30
CA LEU A 38 3.03 -2.68 3.86
C LEU A 38 2.88 -3.45 5.17
N GLU A 39 3.56 -4.59 5.32
CA GLU A 39 3.59 -5.36 6.57
C GLU A 39 4.49 -4.72 7.65
N ASN A 40 5.18 -3.62 7.32
CA ASN A 40 6.15 -2.92 8.18
C ASN A 40 7.36 -3.79 8.58
N ASP A 41 7.81 -4.63 7.64
CA ASP A 41 9.06 -5.39 7.74
C ASP A 41 10.17 -4.65 6.97
N LEU A 42 10.87 -3.75 7.66
CA LEU A 42 11.91 -2.92 7.05
C LEU A 42 13.06 -3.75 6.48
N PHE A 43 13.45 -4.83 7.16
CA PHE A 43 14.58 -5.66 6.73
C PHE A 43 14.24 -6.39 5.42
N GLU A 44 13.06 -7.00 5.33
CA GLU A 44 12.60 -7.63 4.10
C GLU A 44 12.34 -6.60 3.00
N ALA A 45 11.80 -5.42 3.33
CA ALA A 45 11.56 -4.36 2.35
C ALA A 45 12.88 -3.89 1.72
N VAL A 46 13.91 -3.61 2.54
CA VAL A 46 15.23 -3.22 2.04
C VAL A 46 15.90 -4.37 1.27
N GLY A 47 15.78 -5.61 1.75
CA GLY A 47 16.37 -6.78 1.08
C GLY A 47 15.74 -7.11 -0.28
N ARG A 48 14.49 -6.71 -0.52
CA ARG A 48 13.74 -6.97 -1.76
C ARG A 48 13.66 -5.77 -2.70
N ALA A 49 14.01 -4.57 -2.24
CA ALA A 49 13.97 -3.36 -3.03
C ALA A 49 15.05 -3.39 -4.13
N ASP A 50 14.67 -2.98 -5.35
CA ASP A 50 15.64 -2.52 -6.33
C ASP A 50 16.14 -1.10 -5.98
N ALA A 51 17.09 -0.58 -6.76
CA ALA A 51 17.69 0.72 -6.50
C ALA A 51 16.67 1.88 -6.50
N ALA A 52 15.64 1.80 -7.34
CA ALA A 52 14.61 2.84 -7.42
C ALA A 52 13.68 2.80 -6.20
N ASN A 53 13.24 1.62 -5.79
CA ASN A 53 12.40 1.43 -4.61
C ASN A 53 13.14 1.77 -3.31
N LEU A 54 14.42 1.45 -3.22
CA LEU A 54 15.25 1.81 -2.07
C LEU A 54 15.42 3.33 -1.98
N ALA A 55 15.63 4.01 -3.11
CA ALA A 55 15.73 5.47 -3.17
C ALA A 55 14.41 6.16 -2.78
N ALA A 56 13.26 5.55 -3.09
CA ALA A 56 11.93 6.09 -2.82
C ALA A 56 11.31 5.63 -1.48
N LEU A 57 12.06 4.89 -0.63
CA LEU A 57 11.51 4.24 0.56
C LEU A 57 10.91 5.25 1.56
N ALA A 58 11.52 6.43 1.69
CA ALA A 58 11.03 7.48 2.58
C ALA A 58 9.71 8.08 2.06
N GLU A 59 9.60 8.31 0.75
CA GLU A 59 8.41 8.80 0.07
C GLU A 59 7.25 7.81 0.20
N TYR A 60 7.53 6.51 0.06
CA TYR A 60 6.55 5.46 0.33
C TYR A 60 5.97 5.58 1.74
N CYS A 61 6.83 5.64 2.76
CA CYS A 61 6.41 5.75 4.16
C CYS A 61 5.62 7.04 4.42
N SER A 62 6.07 8.17 3.86
CA SER A 62 5.43 9.47 4.03
C SER A 62 4.04 9.49 3.39
N TRP A 63 3.90 8.98 2.17
CA TRP A 63 2.63 8.89 1.48
C TRP A 63 1.65 7.96 2.19
N LEU A 64 2.10 6.76 2.58
CA LEU A 64 1.26 5.80 3.33
C LEU A 64 0.73 6.42 4.63
N ASN A 65 1.61 7.09 5.40
CA ASN A 65 1.23 7.70 6.66
C ASN A 65 0.25 8.89 6.51
N THR A 66 0.31 9.58 5.37
CA THR A 66 -0.51 10.77 5.12
C THR A 66 -1.86 10.41 4.52
N TYR A 67 -1.89 9.51 3.53
CA TYR A 67 -3.06 9.32 2.66
C TYR A 67 -3.71 7.94 2.76
N ALA A 68 -2.93 6.89 3.04
CA ALA A 68 -3.45 5.52 3.00
C ALA A 68 -4.40 5.23 4.18
N PRO A 69 -5.40 4.37 3.99
CA PRO A 69 -6.22 3.90 5.11
C PRO A 69 -5.35 3.19 6.15
N ARG A 70 -5.50 3.54 7.44
CA ARG A 70 -4.69 2.96 8.53
C ARG A 70 -4.76 1.44 8.64
N MET A 71 -5.85 0.83 8.17
CA MET A 71 -6.04 -0.63 8.17
C MET A 71 -5.33 -1.33 7.00
N ALA A 72 -4.84 -0.58 6.00
CA ALA A 72 -4.20 -1.14 4.82
C ALA A 72 -2.72 -1.47 5.02
N TYR A 73 -2.09 -1.10 6.14
CA TYR A 73 -0.67 -1.32 6.37
C TYR A 73 -0.30 -1.32 7.86
N GLY A 74 0.95 -1.64 8.18
CA GLY A 74 1.56 -1.53 9.50
C GLY A 74 1.76 -2.86 10.24
N SER A 75 1.10 -3.93 9.81
CA SER A 75 1.38 -5.30 10.26
C SER A 75 0.85 -6.32 9.25
N ARG A 76 1.38 -7.54 9.31
CA ARG A 76 0.91 -8.68 8.51
C ARG A 76 -0.59 -8.94 8.65
N GLU A 77 -1.12 -8.85 9.86
CA GLU A 77 -2.53 -9.09 10.15
C GLU A 77 -3.42 -8.02 9.51
N ARG A 78 -2.99 -6.75 9.54
CA ARG A 78 -3.73 -5.65 8.88
C ARG A 78 -3.74 -5.80 7.38
N VAL A 79 -2.59 -6.11 6.79
CA VAL A 79 -2.47 -6.36 5.35
C VAL A 79 -3.35 -7.54 4.93
N ALA A 80 -3.32 -8.64 5.67
CA ALA A 80 -4.19 -9.80 5.41
C ALA A 80 -5.68 -9.45 5.52
N ALA A 81 -6.08 -8.68 6.54
CA ALA A 81 -7.46 -8.22 6.70
C ALA A 81 -7.90 -7.29 5.54
N TRP A 82 -7.02 -6.39 5.11
CA TRP A 82 -7.28 -5.49 3.97
C TRP A 82 -7.47 -6.25 2.65
N ILE A 83 -6.64 -7.27 2.41
CA ILE A 83 -6.76 -8.19 1.27
C ILE A 83 -8.09 -8.95 1.32
N ALA A 84 -8.44 -9.52 2.48
CA ALA A 84 -9.70 -10.24 2.67
C ALA A 84 -10.92 -9.33 2.44
N HIS A 85 -10.80 -8.06 2.84
CA HIS A 85 -11.79 -7.02 2.62
C HIS A 85 -11.87 -6.54 1.15
N ARG A 86 -10.93 -6.92 0.28
CA ARG A 86 -10.83 -6.45 -1.11
C ARG A 86 -10.56 -4.94 -1.24
N GLY A 87 -9.79 -4.40 -0.31
CA GLY A 87 -9.39 -2.99 -0.31
C GLY A 87 -10.57 -2.02 -0.23
N LEU A 88 -10.44 -0.85 -0.85
CA LEU A 88 -11.50 0.16 -0.92
C LEU A 88 -12.78 -0.36 -1.58
N SER A 89 -12.66 -1.26 -2.57
CA SER A 89 -13.81 -1.84 -3.26
C SER A 89 -14.74 -2.63 -2.32
N GLY A 90 -14.24 -3.12 -1.19
CA GLY A 90 -15.07 -3.74 -0.16
C GLY A 90 -15.90 -2.75 0.65
N LEU A 91 -15.47 -1.48 0.74
CA LEU A 91 -16.20 -0.44 1.49
C LEU A 91 -17.44 0.02 0.70
N ASP A 92 -17.36 -0.03 -0.63
CA ASP A 92 -18.44 0.34 -1.53
C ASP A 92 -19.52 -0.75 -1.66
N GLN A 93 -19.34 -1.91 -1.01
CA GLN A 93 -20.34 -2.99 -0.94
C GLN A 93 -21.00 -3.03 0.45
N PRO A 94 -22.08 -2.25 0.70
CA PRO A 94 -22.82 -2.38 1.94
C PRO A 94 -23.55 -3.73 1.99
N GLY A 95 -23.31 -4.51 3.05
CA GLY A 95 -24.13 -5.67 3.42
C GLY A 95 -23.51 -7.05 3.16
N ARG A 96 -22.42 -7.38 3.85
CA ARG A 96 -22.05 -8.78 4.08
C ARG A 96 -21.95 -9.03 5.58
N ASP A 97 -23.10 -9.42 6.10
CA ASP A 97 -23.34 -9.99 7.43
C ASP A 97 -22.82 -11.44 7.48
#